data_AF-A0A5K0VCR6-F1
#
_entry.id   AF-A0A5K0VCR6-F1
#
_cell.length_a   1.000
_cell.length_b   1.000
_cell.length_c   1.000
_cell.angle_alpha   90.00
_cell.angle_beta   90.00
_cell.angle_gamma   90.00
#
_symmetry.space_group_name_H-M   'P 1'
#
loop_
_entity.id
_entity.type
_entity.pdbx_description
1 polymer ?
#
loop_
_entity_poly.entity_id
_entity_poly.type
_entity_poly.pdbx_seq_one_letter_code
_entity_poly.pdbx_strand_id
1 'polypeptide(L)' 'VRNVATNAQTKVRIVDKCANGGLDLDWGVFKQLDTNGQGYQKGSMTVDY' A
#
# COMPACT_ATOMS: atom_id res chain seq x y z
N VAL A 1 -3.41 -1.55 7.51
CA VAL A 1 -3.13 -1.97 6.11
C VAL A 1 -2.04 -3.03 6.15
N ARG A 2 -2.26 -4.17 5.48
CA ARG A 2 -1.31 -5.29 5.39
C ARG A 2 -1.08 -5.65 3.92
N ASN A 3 0.17 -5.73 3.47
CA ASN A 3 0.54 -6.27 2.17
C ASN A 3 0.32 -7.79 2.16
N VAL A 4 -0.56 -8.27 1.27
CA VAL A 4 -0.92 -9.70 1.18
C VAL A 4 0.26 -10.58 0.78
N ALA A 5 1.18 -10.06 -0.04
CA ALA A 5 2.31 -10.84 -0.56
C ALA A 5 3.43 -11.04 0.48
N THR A 6 3.62 -10.10 1.40
CA THR A 6 4.78 -10.09 2.31
C THR A 6 4.42 -10.07 3.79
N ASN A 7 3.14 -9.90 4.12
CA ASN A 7 2.64 -9.65 5.48
C ASN A 7 3.19 -8.38 6.15
N ALA A 8 3.91 -7.51 5.42
CA ALA A 8 4.30 -6.20 5.93
C ALA A 8 3.04 -5.39 6.29
N GLN A 9 3.06 -4.71 7.43
CA GLN A 9 1.89 -3.99 7.94
C GLN A 9 2.26 -2.63 8.51
N THR A 10 1.35 -1.67 8.35
CA THR A 10 1.49 -0.34 8.94
C THR A 10 0.12 0.27 9.23
N LYS A 11 0.10 1.22 10.16
CA LYS A 11 -1.09 2.01 10.51
C LYS A 11 -1.05 3.32 9.72
N VAL A 12 -2.16 3.66 9.08
CA VAL A 12 -2.31 4.87 8.27
C VAL A 12 -3.51 5.68 8.75
N ARG A 13 -3.57 6.95 8.35
CA ARG A 13 -4.71 7.85 8.60
C ARG A 13 -5.30 8.26 7.26
N ILE A 14 -6.62 8.20 7.11
CA ILE A 14 -7.32 8.68 5.92
C ILE A 14 -7.28 10.21 5.93
N VAL A 15 -6.72 10.81 4.89
CA VAL A 15 -6.56 12.28 4.75
C VAL A 15 -7.08 12.82 3.41
N ASP A 16 -7.45 11.94 2.48
CA ASP A 16 -7.93 12.29 1.14
C ASP A 16 -8.92 11.23 0.62
N LYS A 17 -9.65 11.56 -0.45
CA LYS A 17 -10.54 10.66 -1.18
C LYS A 17 -10.00 10.45 -2.60
N CYS A 18 -9.67 9.20 -2.93
CA CYS A 18 -9.33 8.77 -4.29
C CYS A 18 -10.54 8.14 -5.01
N ALA A 19 -10.44 8.00 -6.33
CA ALA A 19 -11.51 7.50 -7.21
C ALA A 19 -11.14 6.18 -7.92
N ASN A 20 -10.13 5.45 -7.44
CA ASN A 20 -9.61 4.22 -8.05
C ASN A 20 -10.10 2.92 -7.36
N GLY A 21 -11.00 3.03 -6.37
CA GLY A 21 -11.58 1.87 -5.68
C GLY A 21 -10.63 1.17 -4.69
N GLY A 22 -9.55 1.82 -4.27
CA GLY A 22 -8.58 1.27 -3.32
C GLY A 22 -8.05 2.31 -2.34
N LEU A 23 -6.76 2.20 -2.02
CA LEU A 23 -6.02 3.17 -1.20
C LEU A 23 -4.94 3.82 -2.06
N ASP A 24 -4.89 5.15 -2.06
CA ASP A 24 -3.75 5.89 -2.59
C ASP A 24 -2.83 6.23 -1.43
N LEU A 25 -1.73 5.49 -1.32
CA LEU A 25 -0.81 5.59 -0.20
C LEU A 25 0.27 6.62 -0.51
N ASP A 26 0.60 7.46 0.48
CA ASP A 26 1.82 8.26 0.40
C ASP A 26 3.04 7.36 0.13
N TRP A 27 3.98 7.85 -0.68
CA TRP A 27 5.13 7.11 -1.19
C TRP A 27 5.96 6.50 -0.05
N GLY A 28 6.11 7.21 1.07
CA GLY A 28 6.81 6.69 2.24
C GLY A 28 6.14 5.44 2.84
N VAL A 29 4.80 5.43 2.89
CA VAL A 29 4.01 4.29 3.36
C VAL A 29 4.05 3.14 2.37
N PHE A 30 3.93 3.44 1.08
CA PHE A 30 4.04 2.44 0.01
C PHE A 30 5.37 1.69 0.10
N LYS A 31 6.49 2.42 0.23
CA LYS A 31 7.83 1.83 0.34
C LYS A 31 8.01 0.97 1.60
N GLN A 32 7.37 1.33 2.73
CA GLN A 32 7.39 0.51 3.93
C GLN A 32 6.70 -0.85 3.74
N LEU A 33 5.62 -0.87 2.94
CA LEU A 33 4.85 -2.09 2.67
C LEU A 33 5.43 -2.93 1.53
N ASP A 34 6.12 -2.33 0.57
CA ASP A 34 6.70 -3.00 -0.61
C ASP A 34 8.05 -3.70 -0.31
N THR A 35 8.08 -4.57 0.71
CA THR A 35 9.31 -5.20 1.20
C THR A 35 9.98 -6.17 0.22
N ASN A 36 9.31 -6.53 -0.88
CA ASN A 36 9.85 -7.37 -1.95
C ASN A 36 9.95 -6.63 -3.30
N GLY A 37 9.64 -5.33 -3.37
CA GLY A 37 9.73 -4.50 -4.57
C GLY A 37 8.71 -4.80 -5.69
N GLN A 38 7.80 -5.75 -5.51
CA GLN A 38 6.83 -6.10 -6.55
C GLN A 38 5.76 -5.04 -6.73
N GLY A 39 5.41 -4.32 -5.67
CA GLY A 39 4.42 -3.25 -5.72
C GLY A 39 4.87 -2.14 -6.67
N TYR A 40 6.11 -1.70 -6.55
CA TYR A 40 6.72 -0.71 -7.42
C TYR A 40 6.78 -1.19 -8.88
N GLN A 41 7.23 -2.44 -9.11
CA GLN A 41 7.30 -3.01 -10.46
C GLN A 41 5.93 -3.12 -11.15
N LYS A 42 4.87 -3.39 -10.38
CA LYS A 42 3.49 -3.52 -10.88
C LYS A 42 2.72 -2.18 -10.89
N GLY A 43 3.27 -1.14 -10.28
CA GLY A 43 2.60 0.15 -10.05
C GLY A 43 1.48 0.11 -8.99
N SER A 44 1.24 -1.04 -8.35
CA SER A 44 0.25 -1.22 -7.28
C SER A 44 0.51 -2.49 -6.47
N MET A 45 -0.11 -2.60 -5.28
CA MET A 45 -0.05 -3.79 -4.42
C MET A 45 -1.44 -4.18 -3.91
N THR A 46 -1.66 -5.47 -3.71
CA THR A 46 -2.88 -5.98 -3.04
C THR A 46 -2.71 -5.90 -1.53
N VAL A 47 -3.70 -5.32 -0.84
CA VAL A 47 -3.67 -5.12 0.61
C VAL A 47 -4.99 -5.52 1.26
N ASP A 48 -4.90 -5.89 2.53
CA ASP A 48 -6.04 -5.97 3.44
C ASP A 48 -6.05 -4.74 4.36
N TYR A 49 -7.24 -4.18 4.66
CA TYR A 49 -7.38 -3.03 5.56
C TYR A 49 -8.66 -3.08 6.40
#